data_AF-A0A8X8Z9W4-F1
#
_entry.id   AF-A0A8X8Z9W4-F1
#
_cell.length_a   1.000
_cell.length_b   1.000
_cell.length_c   1.000
_cell.angle_alpha   90.00
_cell.angle_beta   90.00
_cell.angle_gamma   90.00
#
_symmetry.space_group_name_H-M   'P 1'
#
loop_
_entity.id
_entity.type
_entity.pdbx_description
1 polymer ?
#
loop_
_entity_poly.entity_id
_entity_poly.type
_entity_poly.pdbx_seq_one_letter_code
_entity_poly.pdbx_strand_id
1 'polypeptide(L)'
;METALLESHEGARITQTVTVQPTKPAPEMAMFSSAGPNIINQTPGVNVLEASSPLATAHTAGRSIDYNIISGTSTSCPHVSALAAIIKSVRPSWSPAAIKSAIMKTATAHDNVRSSIRRHPNGTEASPFDYGSKHVNSAVAVDPGLVNDFDSSDVIDFLCRPWSAEEPHRTVAYYGERAAVYKAEVDSPGGAYVSVTLSFKQTGGKDV
;
A
#
# COMPACT_ATOMS: atom_id res chain seq x y z
N MET A 1 -62.00 -26.31 -19.68
CA MET A 1 -61.76 -24.86 -19.56
C MET A 1 -60.31 -24.71 -19.14
N GLU A 2 -59.40 -24.74 -20.11
CA GLU A 2 -58.98 -23.55 -20.89
C GLU A 2 -57.98 -22.73 -20.04
N THR A 3 -56.71 -23.15 -20.08
CA THR A 3 -55.61 -22.44 -20.78
C THR A 3 -55.57 -20.94 -20.51
N ALA A 4 -54.57 -20.54 -19.73
CA ALA A 4 -53.78 -19.36 -20.03
C ALA A 4 -52.31 -19.78 -19.91
N LEU A 5 -51.75 -20.17 -21.06
CA LEU A 5 -50.30 -20.23 -21.26
C LEU A 5 -49.80 -18.80 -21.10
N LEU A 6 -48.97 -18.56 -20.09
CA LEU A 6 -48.23 -17.31 -19.99
C LEU A 6 -47.28 -17.26 -21.19
N GLU A 7 -47.51 -16.31 -22.08
CA GLU A 7 -46.71 -16.08 -23.28
C GLU A 7 -45.22 -15.89 -22.91
N SER A 8 -44.36 -16.57 -23.65
CA SER A 8 -42.91 -16.47 -23.50
C SER A 8 -42.43 -15.09 -23.96
N HIS A 9 -42.26 -14.17 -23.03
CA HIS A 9 -41.25 -13.14 -23.20
C HIS A 9 -39.89 -13.82 -23.04
N GLU A 10 -38.93 -13.51 -23.91
CA GLU A 10 -37.53 -13.93 -23.74
C GLU A 10 -37.02 -13.42 -22.38
N GLY A 11 -37.17 -14.26 -21.36
CA GLY A 11 -36.94 -13.88 -19.98
C GLY A 11 -35.46 -13.85 -19.69
N ALA A 12 -34.91 -12.67 -19.43
CA ALA A 12 -33.57 -12.55 -18.88
C ALA A 12 -33.54 -13.22 -17.49
N ARG A 13 -32.71 -14.27 -17.34
CA ARG A 13 -32.54 -14.99 -16.07
C ARG A 13 -31.28 -14.50 -15.35
N ILE A 14 -31.46 -13.82 -14.22
CA ILE A 14 -30.35 -13.46 -13.33
C ILE A 14 -29.99 -14.71 -12.51
N THR A 15 -28.75 -15.17 -12.62
CA THR A 15 -28.22 -16.31 -11.86
C THR A 15 -27.60 -15.86 -10.54
N GLN A 16 -27.31 -16.82 -9.65
CA GLN A 16 -26.64 -16.56 -8.39
C GLN A 16 -25.29 -15.86 -8.59
N THR A 17 -24.96 -14.93 -7.68
CA THR A 17 -23.67 -14.24 -7.65
C THR A 17 -22.54 -15.23 -7.47
N VAL A 18 -21.55 -15.17 -8.35
CA VAL A 18 -20.31 -15.94 -8.26
C VAL A 18 -19.14 -14.99 -8.03
N THR A 19 -18.20 -15.40 -7.16
CA THR A 19 -16.92 -14.70 -7.01
C THR A 19 -16.00 -15.10 -8.17
N VAL A 20 -15.58 -14.12 -8.97
CA VAL A 20 -14.66 -14.35 -10.07
C VAL A 20 -13.24 -14.08 -9.59
N GLN A 21 -12.39 -15.12 -9.58
CA GLN A 21 -10.97 -15.05 -9.23
C GLN A 21 -10.15 -15.95 -10.18
N PRO A 22 -8.90 -15.58 -10.54
CA PRO A 22 -8.22 -14.34 -10.21
C PRO A 22 -8.57 -13.19 -11.16
N THR A 23 -8.89 -12.02 -10.62
CA THR A 23 -9.07 -10.79 -11.41
C THR A 23 -7.72 -10.34 -11.96
N LYS A 24 -7.68 -9.97 -13.24
CA LYS A 24 -6.47 -9.45 -13.92
C LYS A 24 -6.86 -8.23 -14.77
N PRO A 25 -6.09 -7.14 -14.74
CA PRO A 25 -4.93 -6.90 -13.86
C PRO A 25 -5.35 -6.64 -12.39
N ALA A 26 -4.50 -6.98 -11.43
CA ALA A 26 -4.64 -6.59 -10.02
C ALA A 26 -3.27 -6.54 -9.32
N PRO A 27 -3.00 -5.60 -8.40
CA PRO A 27 -3.89 -4.51 -7.98
C PRO A 27 -4.01 -3.39 -9.03
N GLU A 28 -5.12 -2.65 -8.94
CA GLU A 28 -5.33 -1.40 -9.66
C GLU A 28 -5.70 -0.29 -8.66
N MET A 29 -5.40 0.95 -9.00
CA MET A 29 -5.83 2.09 -8.20
C MET A 29 -7.33 2.30 -8.35
N ALA A 30 -8.02 2.26 -7.22
CA ALA A 30 -9.45 2.52 -7.14
C ALA A 30 -9.75 3.95 -7.59
N MET A 31 -10.82 4.14 -8.38
CA MET A 31 -11.21 5.46 -8.91
C MET A 31 -11.52 6.51 -7.82
N PHE A 32 -11.86 6.06 -6.59
CA PHE A 32 -12.19 6.92 -5.46
C PHE A 32 -11.00 7.18 -4.51
N SER A 33 -9.82 6.62 -4.80
CA SER A 33 -8.61 6.89 -4.00
C SER A 33 -8.14 8.32 -4.29
N SER A 34 -7.91 9.14 -3.26
CA SER A 34 -7.39 10.50 -3.46
C SER A 34 -5.91 10.44 -3.89
N ALA A 35 -5.42 11.47 -4.58
CA ALA A 35 -4.03 11.57 -5.03
C ALA A 35 -3.27 12.72 -4.32
N GLY A 36 -1.93 12.64 -4.27
CA GLY A 36 -1.04 13.68 -3.72
C GLY A 36 -1.01 15.00 -4.52
N PRO A 37 -0.20 16.02 -4.13
CA PRO A 37 1.02 15.96 -3.31
C PRO A 37 0.82 16.46 -1.86
N ASN A 38 0.02 15.71 -1.06
CA ASN A 38 -0.38 15.87 0.37
C ASN A 38 -1.64 16.75 0.58
N ILE A 39 -2.67 16.35 1.36
CA ILE A 39 -2.69 15.93 2.79
C ILE A 39 -3.16 14.48 3.07
N ILE A 40 -2.19 13.69 3.50
CA ILE A 40 -2.12 12.39 4.21
C ILE A 40 -2.28 11.11 3.36
N ASN A 41 -1.16 10.40 3.27
CA ASN A 41 -0.87 9.18 2.49
C ASN A 41 -1.97 8.11 2.54
N GLN A 42 -2.21 7.48 1.39
CA GLN A 42 -3.31 6.53 1.20
C GLN A 42 -2.85 5.16 0.71
N THR A 43 -3.66 4.17 1.02
CA THR A 43 -3.56 2.79 0.53
C THR A 43 -4.93 2.39 -0.03
N PRO A 44 -5.00 1.77 -1.23
CA PRO A 44 -6.27 1.42 -1.87
C PRO A 44 -6.82 0.10 -1.34
N GLY A 45 -8.13 0.09 -1.03
CA GLY A 45 -8.88 -1.08 -0.56
C GLY A 45 -10.22 -1.12 -1.25
N VAL A 46 -10.47 -2.20 -1.99
CA VAL A 46 -11.67 -2.38 -2.80
C VAL A 46 -12.16 -3.79 -2.59
N ASN A 47 -13.46 -3.94 -2.30
CA ASN A 47 -14.16 -5.21 -2.12
C ASN A 47 -13.50 -6.12 -1.07
N VAL A 48 -13.18 -5.56 0.09
CA VAL A 48 -12.69 -6.30 1.24
C VAL A 48 -13.89 -6.85 2.01
N LEU A 49 -13.85 -8.16 2.32
CA LEU A 49 -14.82 -8.79 3.21
C LEU A 49 -14.42 -8.50 4.66
N GLU A 50 -15.26 -7.76 5.38
CA GLU A 50 -15.02 -7.37 6.77
C GLU A 50 -16.20 -7.78 7.66
N ALA A 51 -15.91 -8.02 8.94
CA ALA A 51 -16.96 -8.26 9.93
C ALA A 51 -17.85 -7.01 10.06
N SER A 52 -19.16 -7.22 10.14
CA SER A 52 -20.13 -6.14 10.29
C SER A 52 -21.03 -6.40 11.48
N SER A 53 -21.44 -5.33 12.16
CA SER A 53 -22.43 -5.47 13.22
C SER A 53 -23.78 -5.86 12.60
N PRO A 54 -24.46 -6.91 13.11
CA PRO A 54 -25.80 -7.28 12.66
C PRO A 54 -26.84 -6.15 12.82
N LEU A 55 -26.53 -5.15 13.64
CA LEU A 55 -27.36 -3.97 13.89
C LEU A 55 -27.08 -2.82 12.90
N ALA A 56 -25.98 -2.85 12.14
CA ALA A 56 -25.56 -1.81 11.22
C ALA A 56 -26.19 -1.98 9.82
N THR A 57 -27.53 -1.91 9.77
CA THR A 57 -28.31 -2.28 8.57
C THR A 57 -28.43 -1.18 7.51
N ALA A 58 -27.98 0.04 7.82
CA ALA A 58 -28.08 1.21 6.94
C ALA A 58 -27.38 1.01 5.58
N HIS A 59 -26.32 0.20 5.54
CA HIS A 59 -25.52 -0.06 4.34
C HIS A 59 -25.79 -1.44 3.73
N THR A 60 -26.80 -2.18 4.21
CA THR A 60 -27.07 -3.57 3.83
C THR A 60 -28.49 -3.78 3.30
N ALA A 61 -29.18 -2.68 2.98
CA ALA A 61 -30.60 -2.65 2.62
C ALA A 61 -31.50 -3.26 3.71
N GLY A 62 -31.22 -2.94 4.98
CA GLY A 62 -32.02 -3.40 6.12
C GLY A 62 -31.69 -4.82 6.61
N ARG A 63 -30.68 -5.48 6.01
CA ARG A 63 -30.33 -6.87 6.35
C ARG A 63 -29.35 -6.93 7.52
N SER A 64 -29.69 -7.74 8.50
CA SER A 64 -28.76 -8.17 9.54
C SER A 64 -27.77 -9.17 8.94
N ILE A 65 -26.49 -8.80 8.88
CA ILE A 65 -25.42 -9.64 8.33
C ILE A 65 -24.18 -9.56 9.23
N ASP A 66 -23.49 -10.69 9.41
CA ASP A 66 -22.27 -10.77 10.22
C ASP A 66 -21.02 -10.29 9.46
N TYR A 67 -21.10 -10.25 8.13
CA TYR A 67 -20.01 -9.87 7.23
C TYR A 67 -20.54 -9.02 6.09
N ASN A 68 -19.77 -7.99 5.71
CA ASN A 68 -20.10 -7.10 4.60
C ASN A 68 -18.89 -6.94 3.67
N ILE A 69 -19.14 -6.73 2.38
CA ILE A 69 -18.11 -6.41 1.40
C ILE A 69 -18.10 -4.90 1.23
N ILE A 70 -17.06 -4.25 1.72
CA ILE A 70 -16.92 -2.79 1.66
C ILE A 70 -15.67 -2.38 0.90
N SER A 71 -15.73 -1.18 0.33
CA SER A 71 -14.66 -0.55 -0.43
C SER A 71 -14.33 0.79 0.20
N GLY A 72 -13.05 1.12 0.30
CA GLY A 72 -12.59 2.39 0.86
C GLY A 72 -11.16 2.32 1.36
N THR A 73 -10.46 3.45 1.42
CA THR A 73 -9.13 3.56 2.02
C THR A 73 -9.14 3.16 3.51
N SER A 74 -10.28 3.34 4.19
CA SER A 74 -10.51 2.88 5.57
C SER A 74 -10.32 1.37 5.74
N THR A 75 -10.56 0.55 4.71
CA THR A 75 -10.35 -0.91 4.72
C THR A 75 -8.87 -1.29 4.55
N SER A 76 -8.06 -0.39 4.00
CA SER A 76 -6.61 -0.61 3.81
C SER A 76 -5.79 -0.30 5.04
N CYS A 77 -6.24 0.69 5.83
CA CYS A 77 -5.63 1.04 7.11
C CYS A 77 -5.42 -0.18 8.03
N PRO A 78 -6.43 -1.00 8.36
CA PRO A 78 -6.25 -2.15 9.24
C PRO A 78 -5.30 -3.21 8.66
N HIS A 79 -5.20 -3.36 7.33
CA HIS A 79 -4.24 -4.28 6.70
C HIS A 79 -2.80 -3.83 6.92
N VAL A 80 -2.52 -2.54 6.72
CA VAL A 80 -1.17 -1.99 6.96
C VAL A 80 -0.86 -1.96 8.46
N SER A 81 -1.83 -1.65 9.32
CA SER A 81 -1.66 -1.73 10.77
C SER A 81 -1.33 -3.15 11.25
N ALA A 82 -2.01 -4.17 10.70
CA ALA A 82 -1.71 -5.56 11.01
C ALA A 82 -0.30 -5.95 10.57
N LEU A 83 0.11 -5.55 9.36
CA LEU A 83 1.49 -5.79 8.89
C LEU A 83 2.51 -5.08 9.78
N ALA A 84 2.27 -3.83 10.15
CA ALA A 84 3.15 -3.10 11.05
C ALA A 84 3.26 -3.79 12.43
N ALA A 85 2.17 -4.33 12.95
CA ALA A 85 2.17 -5.10 14.20
C ALA A 85 2.98 -6.41 14.08
N ILE A 86 2.85 -7.13 12.95
CA ILE A 86 3.65 -8.33 12.66
C ILE A 86 5.14 -7.99 12.59
N ILE A 87 5.50 -6.91 11.87
CA ILE A 87 6.90 -6.47 11.80
C ILE A 87 7.40 -6.10 13.19
N LYS A 88 6.58 -5.40 14.01
CA LYS A 88 6.96 -5.03 15.38
C LYS A 88 7.15 -6.24 16.29
N SER A 89 6.37 -7.32 16.13
CA SER A 89 6.54 -8.54 16.93
C SER A 89 7.82 -9.28 16.58
N VAL A 90 8.22 -9.30 15.30
CA VAL A 90 9.48 -9.92 14.84
C VAL A 90 10.70 -9.01 15.09
N ARG A 91 10.51 -7.69 15.05
CA ARG A 91 11.56 -6.67 15.25
C ARG A 91 11.18 -5.70 16.39
N PRO A 92 11.19 -6.14 17.67
CA PRO A 92 10.72 -5.31 18.78
C PRO A 92 11.49 -4.01 18.99
N SER A 93 12.77 -3.97 18.60
CA SER A 93 13.63 -2.79 18.73
C SER A 93 13.44 -1.73 17.64
N TRP A 94 12.70 -2.03 16.57
CA TRP A 94 12.51 -1.09 15.47
C TRP A 94 11.60 0.07 15.86
N SER A 95 11.99 1.27 15.41
CA SER A 95 11.16 2.47 15.56
C SER A 95 9.93 2.40 14.63
N PRO A 96 8.90 3.23 14.87
CA PRO A 96 7.80 3.38 13.91
C PRO A 96 8.28 3.82 12.51
N ALA A 97 9.32 4.64 12.44
CA ALA A 97 9.92 5.11 11.18
C ALA A 97 10.59 3.96 10.41
N ALA A 98 11.34 3.10 11.11
CA ALA A 98 11.96 1.92 10.52
C ALA A 98 10.92 0.95 9.95
N ILE A 99 9.84 0.69 10.69
CA ILE A 99 8.73 -0.18 10.24
C ILE A 99 8.04 0.42 9.01
N LYS A 100 7.73 1.72 9.04
CA LYS A 100 7.18 2.43 7.89
C LYS A 100 8.11 2.33 6.68
N SER A 101 9.41 2.55 6.87
CA SER A 101 10.39 2.46 5.79
C SER A 101 10.50 1.05 5.22
N ALA A 102 10.40 0.00 6.05
CA ALA A 102 10.44 -1.37 5.59
C ALA A 102 9.28 -1.66 4.63
N ILE A 103 8.05 -1.34 5.06
CA ILE A 103 6.83 -1.53 4.26
C ILE A 103 6.92 -0.74 2.93
N MET A 104 7.38 0.51 2.98
CA MET A 104 7.47 1.37 1.80
C MET A 104 8.54 0.90 0.81
N LYS A 105 9.72 0.49 1.27
CA LYS A 105 10.82 0.11 0.37
C LYS A 105 10.62 -1.23 -0.32
N THR A 106 9.90 -2.16 0.32
CA THR A 106 9.67 -3.50 -0.23
C THR A 106 8.42 -3.59 -1.11
N ALA A 107 7.66 -2.49 -1.22
CA ALA A 107 6.46 -2.43 -2.03
C ALA A 107 6.75 -2.62 -3.54
N THR A 108 5.84 -3.30 -4.24
CA THR A 108 5.96 -3.67 -5.65
C THR A 108 5.19 -2.72 -6.56
N ALA A 109 5.81 -2.34 -7.68
CA ALA A 109 5.21 -1.50 -8.72
C ALA A 109 4.32 -2.29 -9.70
N HIS A 110 4.30 -3.61 -9.56
CA HIS A 110 3.78 -4.51 -10.57
C HIS A 110 2.44 -5.12 -10.17
N ASP A 111 1.56 -5.25 -11.15
CA ASP A 111 0.36 -6.07 -11.05
C ASP A 111 0.67 -7.57 -11.22
N ASN A 112 -0.36 -8.40 -11.06
CA ASN A 112 -0.30 -9.85 -11.22
C ASN A 112 -0.09 -10.33 -12.66
N VAL A 113 0.01 -9.41 -13.64
CA VAL A 113 0.46 -9.68 -15.02
C VAL A 113 1.83 -9.06 -15.31
N ARG A 114 2.55 -8.62 -14.27
CA ARG A 114 3.91 -8.04 -14.33
C ARG A 114 3.99 -6.72 -15.10
N SER A 115 2.88 -6.01 -15.27
CA SER A 115 2.84 -4.65 -15.81
C SER A 115 2.86 -3.61 -14.69
N SER A 116 3.16 -2.35 -14.99
CA SER A 116 2.96 -1.24 -14.05
C SER A 116 1.51 -1.19 -13.57
N ILE A 117 1.31 -0.87 -12.29
CA ILE A 117 -0.03 -0.63 -11.71
C ILE A 117 -0.72 0.51 -12.47
N ARG A 118 -2.01 0.34 -12.75
CA ARG A 118 -2.85 1.29 -13.51
C ARG A 118 -3.99 1.86 -12.67
N ARG A 119 -4.57 2.95 -13.15
CA ARG A 119 -5.78 3.57 -12.61
C ARG A 119 -7.03 2.99 -13.26
N HIS A 120 -7.96 2.52 -12.44
CA HIS A 120 -9.28 2.14 -12.90
C HIS A 120 -10.19 3.38 -13.03
N PRO A 121 -11.10 3.46 -14.03
CA PRO A 121 -11.29 2.51 -15.14
C PRO A 121 -10.44 2.83 -16.38
N ASN A 122 -9.73 3.95 -16.39
CA ASN A 122 -9.14 4.51 -17.62
C ASN A 122 -7.86 3.77 -18.09
N GLY A 123 -7.30 2.87 -17.28
CA GLY A 123 -6.11 2.09 -17.62
C GLY A 123 -4.81 2.89 -17.72
N THR A 124 -4.82 4.16 -17.31
CA THR A 124 -3.63 5.02 -17.32
C THR A 124 -2.64 4.57 -16.24
N GLU A 125 -1.35 4.74 -16.49
CA GLU A 125 -0.33 4.36 -15.51
C GLU A 125 -0.51 5.17 -14.21
N ALA A 126 -0.37 4.47 -13.08
CA ALA A 126 -0.42 5.06 -11.76
C ALA A 126 0.96 5.64 -11.42
N SER A 127 0.94 6.85 -10.87
CA SER A 127 2.10 7.60 -10.44
C SER A 127 2.36 7.42 -8.94
N PRO A 128 3.53 7.83 -8.43
CA PRO A 128 3.76 7.93 -6.98
C PRO A 128 2.74 8.78 -6.23
N PHE A 129 2.04 9.71 -6.89
CA PHE A 129 0.96 10.47 -6.27
C PHE A 129 -0.33 9.65 -6.08
N ASP A 130 -0.49 8.55 -6.81
CA ASP A 130 -1.65 7.66 -6.70
C ASP A 130 -1.45 6.60 -5.60
N TYR A 131 -0.33 5.87 -5.62
CA TYR A 131 -0.08 4.74 -4.72
C TYR A 131 1.01 4.96 -3.66
N GLY A 132 1.61 6.16 -3.60
CA GLY A 132 2.77 6.42 -2.75
C GLY A 132 3.97 5.54 -3.12
N SER A 133 4.32 4.60 -2.23
CA SER A 133 5.44 3.67 -2.44
C SER A 133 5.09 2.40 -3.19
N LYS A 134 3.87 2.30 -3.76
CA LYS A 134 3.33 1.16 -4.53
C LYS A 134 2.66 0.11 -3.63
N HIS A 135 2.37 -1.08 -4.16
CA HIS A 135 1.59 -2.10 -3.46
C HIS A 135 2.41 -2.84 -2.40
N VAL A 136 1.85 -3.04 -1.20
CA VAL A 136 2.53 -3.68 -0.07
C VAL A 136 2.94 -5.11 -0.41
N ASN A 137 4.19 -5.46 -0.08
CA ASN A 137 4.70 -6.82 -0.14
C ASN A 137 5.09 -7.28 1.27
N SER A 138 4.18 -7.99 1.93
CA SER A 138 4.34 -8.43 3.31
C SER A 138 5.47 -9.43 3.51
N ALA A 139 5.70 -10.32 2.54
CA ALA A 139 6.71 -11.37 2.63
C ALA A 139 8.14 -10.80 2.75
N VAL A 140 8.40 -9.69 2.04
CA VAL A 140 9.73 -9.06 2.02
C VAL A 140 9.84 -7.96 3.09
N ALA A 141 8.74 -7.37 3.53
CA ALA A 141 8.74 -6.27 4.52
C ALA A 141 9.32 -6.64 5.89
N VAL A 142 9.32 -7.92 6.26
CA VAL A 142 9.90 -8.41 7.54
C VAL A 142 11.44 -8.39 7.52
N ASP A 143 12.05 -8.51 6.33
CA ASP A 143 13.49 -8.43 6.15
C ASP A 143 13.87 -7.54 4.93
N PRO A 144 13.80 -6.21 5.08
CA PRO A 144 13.99 -5.23 4.00
C PRO A 144 15.47 -4.93 3.72
N GLY A 145 16.42 -5.45 4.51
CA GLY A 145 17.83 -5.10 4.48
C GLY A 145 18.13 -3.68 4.99
N LEU A 146 17.80 -2.65 4.21
CA LEU A 146 18.05 -1.23 4.52
C LEU A 146 16.76 -0.48 4.84
N VAL A 147 16.72 0.21 5.98
CA VAL A 147 15.59 1.09 6.35
C VAL A 147 16.06 2.53 6.55
N ASN A 148 15.17 3.47 6.28
CA ASN A 148 15.34 4.87 6.65
C ASN A 148 14.73 5.03 8.04
N ASP A 149 15.57 5.10 9.05
CA ASP A 149 15.14 5.38 10.41
C ASP A 149 15.31 6.88 10.72
N PHE A 150 14.38 7.43 11.48
CA PHE A 150 14.40 8.81 11.95
C PHE A 150 13.60 8.91 13.25
N ASP A 151 13.97 9.86 14.10
CA ASP A 151 13.30 10.10 15.37
C ASP A 151 12.52 11.43 15.38
N SER A 152 11.97 11.78 16.55
CA SER A 152 11.21 13.03 16.69
C SER A 152 12.05 14.28 16.46
N SER A 153 13.35 14.24 16.77
CA SER A 153 14.25 15.37 16.55
C SER A 153 14.46 15.62 15.06
N ASP A 154 14.61 14.57 14.26
CA ASP A 154 14.69 14.68 12.79
C ASP A 154 13.43 15.31 12.18
N VAL A 155 12.26 14.98 12.73
CA VAL A 155 10.98 15.55 12.29
C VAL A 155 10.89 17.03 12.66
N ILE A 156 11.29 17.40 13.88
CA ILE A 156 11.32 18.80 14.33
C ILE A 156 12.31 19.60 13.48
N ASP A 157 13.50 19.06 13.23
CA ASP A 157 14.50 19.67 12.36
C ASP A 157 13.96 19.86 10.94
N PHE A 158 13.27 18.86 10.40
CA PHE A 158 12.62 18.98 9.09
C PHE A 158 11.58 20.11 9.06
N LEU A 159 10.74 20.24 10.10
CA LEU A 159 9.71 21.27 10.18
C LEU A 159 10.30 22.68 10.40
N CYS A 160 11.43 22.77 11.08
CA CYS A 160 12.12 24.03 11.39
C CYS A 160 13.10 24.47 10.30
N ARG A 161 13.36 23.64 9.29
CA ARG A 161 14.31 23.96 8.22
C ARG A 161 13.78 25.08 7.32
N PRO A 162 14.60 26.11 7.02
CA PRO A 162 14.23 27.11 6.03
C PRO A 162 14.11 26.45 4.65
N TRP A 163 13.14 26.90 3.87
CA TRP A 163 12.85 26.37 2.53
C TRP A 163 14.05 26.41 1.56
N SER A 164 15.06 27.24 1.86
CA SER A 164 16.27 27.44 1.05
C SER A 164 17.43 26.51 1.40
N ALA A 165 17.26 25.52 2.28
CA ALA A 165 18.35 24.61 2.65
C ALA A 165 18.70 23.63 1.52
N GLU A 166 20.00 23.51 1.22
CA GLU A 166 20.62 22.59 0.25
C GLU A 166 20.29 21.09 0.51
N GLU A 167 20.70 20.28 -0.47
CA GLU A 167 20.39 18.86 -0.74
C GLU A 167 19.91 17.99 0.44
N PRO A 168 18.85 17.18 0.25
CA PRO A 168 18.31 16.32 1.29
C PRO A 168 19.31 15.22 1.68
N HIS A 169 20.00 15.39 2.80
CA HIS A 169 20.74 14.31 3.44
C HIS A 169 19.77 13.24 4.00
N ARG A 170 20.05 11.97 3.70
CA ARG A 170 19.31 10.81 4.22
C ARG A 170 20.29 9.81 4.82
N THR A 171 20.00 9.36 6.04
CA THR A 171 20.73 8.26 6.68
C THR A 171 19.96 6.95 6.45
N VAL A 172 20.68 5.90 6.11
CA VAL A 172 20.16 4.53 6.00
C VAL A 172 20.77 3.67 7.08
N ALA A 173 19.96 2.83 7.73
CA ALA A 173 20.40 1.85 8.70
C ALA A 173 20.27 0.43 8.10
N TYR A 174 21.30 -0.40 8.30
CA TYR A 174 21.32 -1.78 7.86
C TYR A 174 20.90 -2.72 9.00
N TYR A 175 19.92 -3.58 8.73
CA TYR A 175 19.34 -4.52 9.70
C TYR A 175 19.43 -5.99 9.26
N GLY A 176 20.16 -6.29 8.19
CA GLY A 176 20.33 -7.67 7.77
C GLY A 176 21.37 -8.43 8.60
N GLU A 177 21.25 -9.75 8.59
CA GLU A 177 22.04 -10.64 9.46
C GLU A 177 23.48 -10.88 8.97
N ARG A 178 23.80 -10.48 7.73
CA ARG A 178 25.10 -10.74 7.09
C ARG A 178 25.67 -9.46 6.52
N ALA A 179 27.00 -9.32 6.46
CA ALA A 179 27.58 -8.18 5.76
C ALA A 179 27.12 -8.16 4.28
N ALA A 180 26.73 -6.98 3.78
CA ALA A 180 26.23 -6.79 2.43
C ALA A 180 26.75 -5.48 1.82
N VAL A 181 26.91 -5.46 0.49
CA VAL A 181 27.32 -4.27 -0.28
C VAL A 181 26.15 -3.86 -1.17
N TYR A 182 25.80 -2.57 -1.12
CA TYR A 182 24.70 -1.99 -1.91
C TYR A 182 25.26 -1.04 -2.98
N LYS A 183 24.61 -1.03 -4.15
CA LYS A 183 24.83 -0.04 -5.21
C LYS A 183 23.57 0.81 -5.35
N ALA A 184 23.75 2.13 -5.47
CA ALA A 184 22.64 3.02 -5.79
C ALA A 184 22.40 3.02 -7.30
N GLU A 185 21.17 2.77 -7.70
CA GLU A 185 20.69 2.97 -9.07
C GLU A 185 19.74 4.17 -9.06
N VAL A 186 19.90 5.07 -10.03
CA VAL A 186 19.14 6.32 -10.10
C VAL A 186 18.38 6.35 -11.42
N ASP A 187 17.06 6.27 -11.34
CA ASP A 187 16.16 6.52 -12.46
C ASP A 187 15.68 7.97 -12.37
N SER A 188 16.16 8.81 -13.29
CA SER A 188 15.89 10.25 -13.25
C SER A 188 14.61 10.59 -14.01
N PRO A 189 13.65 11.32 -13.43
CA PRO A 189 12.48 11.76 -14.16
C PRO A 189 12.90 12.70 -15.31
N GLY A 190 12.18 12.65 -16.43
CA GLY A 190 12.52 13.39 -17.65
C GLY A 190 12.77 14.87 -17.38
N GLY A 191 13.99 15.33 -17.67
CA GLY A 191 14.42 16.73 -17.49
C GLY A 191 15.09 17.05 -16.16
N ALA A 192 15.23 16.10 -15.23
CA ALA A 192 15.98 16.27 -13.99
C ALA A 192 17.29 15.48 -14.02
N TYR A 193 18.35 16.04 -13.42
CA TYR A 193 19.58 15.30 -13.15
C TYR A 193 19.64 15.00 -11.65
N VAL A 194 19.69 13.71 -11.30
CA VAL A 194 19.79 13.25 -9.91
C VAL A 194 21.11 12.50 -9.74
N SER A 195 21.88 12.85 -8.72
CA SER A 195 23.09 12.13 -8.34
C SER A 195 23.01 11.70 -6.88
N VAL A 196 23.60 10.54 -6.56
CA VAL A 196 23.59 9.99 -5.20
C VAL A 196 25.03 9.76 -4.77
N THR A 197 25.41 10.37 -3.65
CA THR A 197 26.70 10.12 -2.99
C THR A 197 26.46 9.27 -1.74
N LEU A 198 27.12 8.12 -1.66
CA LEU A 198 27.04 7.23 -0.50
C LEU A 198 28.26 7.45 0.41
N SER A 199 28.00 7.77 1.67
CA SER A 199 29.02 7.89 2.71
C SER A 199 28.74 6.87 3.80
N PHE A 200 29.70 5.97 4.05
CA PHE A 200 29.56 4.93 5.07
C PHE A 200 30.18 5.41 6.39
N LYS A 201 29.39 5.41 7.48
CA LYS A 201 29.88 5.57 8.84
C LYS A 201 29.73 4.23 9.56
N GLN A 202 30.83 3.60 9.94
CA GLN A 202 30.80 2.33 10.68
C GLN A 202 30.23 2.60 12.08
N THR A 203 28.98 2.21 12.33
CA THR A 203 28.39 2.16 13.67
C THR A 203 28.65 0.78 14.26
N GLY A 204 29.31 0.75 15.42
CA GLY A 204 29.81 -0.46 16.08
C GLY A 204 28.76 -1.55 16.27
N GLY A 205 29.22 -2.80 16.19
CA GLY A 205 28.41 -4.00 16.40
C GLY A 205 27.68 -3.96 17.74
N LYS A 206 26.41 -4.38 17.72
CA LYS A 206 25.75 -4.82 18.95
C LYS A 206 26.02 -6.30 19.09
N ASP A 207 26.76 -6.63 20.14
CA ASP A 207 26.98 -7.99 20.60
C ASP A 207 25.65 -8.72 20.83
N VAL A 208 25.74 -10.03 20.59
CA VAL A 208 24.81 -11.16 20.74
C VAL A 208 23.64 -10.95 21.72
#